data_AF-A0A8X6KV13-F1
#
_entry.id   AF-A0A8X6KV13-F1
#
_cell.length_a   1.000
_cell.length_b   1.000
_cell.length_c   1.000
_cell.angle_alpha   90.00
_cell.angle_beta   90.00
_cell.angle_gamma   90.00
#
_symmetry.space_group_name_H-M   'P 1'
#
loop_
_entity.id
_entity.type
_entity.pdbx_description
1 polymer ?
#
loop_
_entity_poly.entity_id
_entity_poly.type
_entity_poly.pdbx_seq_one_letter_code
_entity_poly.pdbx_strand_id
1 'polypeptide(L)'
;VPDPYQWLEDPDSEETKKFVGLQNDLSIPYLASCEVREKINKRITDLWNYPKFGCPFKEGKYYYYFMNTGLLNQSILYQQETLDGESEEFLDPNKLSKDGLVSLSIYEFSDDGEYFAYGLSESGSDWNKIKVKQVATKEDLPEILEKVKFSDVSWTHDNKGFFYSRYPDAASSVDGHETTVQKNHSVYYHRIGTEQSEDIICVQFPDHPDWLL
;
A
#
# COMPACT_ATOMS: atom_id res chain seq x y z
N VAL A 1 5.35 -34.45 13.69
CA VAL A 1 5.78 -33.88 14.99
C VAL A 1 4.53 -33.37 15.68
N PRO A 2 4.32 -33.57 16.99
CA PRO A 2 3.13 -33.04 17.68
C PRO A 2 3.08 -31.52 17.64
N ASP A 3 1.90 -30.96 17.33
CA ASP A 3 1.61 -29.53 17.35
C ASP A 3 0.35 -29.23 18.17
N PRO A 4 0.48 -28.99 19.49
CA PRO A 4 -0.67 -28.81 20.37
C PRO A 4 -1.38 -27.47 20.21
N TYR A 5 -0.84 -26.54 19.41
CA TYR A 5 -1.38 -25.19 19.25
C TYR A 5 -1.88 -24.90 17.84
N GLN A 6 -2.07 -25.95 17.02
CA GLN A 6 -2.58 -25.82 15.66
C GLN A 6 -3.90 -25.03 15.56
N TRP A 7 -4.72 -25.02 16.62
CA TRP A 7 -5.96 -24.23 16.66
C TRP A 7 -5.74 -22.72 16.59
N LEU A 8 -4.53 -22.22 16.93
CA LEU A 8 -4.16 -20.82 16.76
C LEU A 8 -3.93 -20.43 15.28
N GLU A 9 -3.83 -21.40 14.36
CA GLU A 9 -3.69 -21.14 12.93
C GLU A 9 -4.99 -20.59 12.30
N ASP A 10 -6.13 -20.71 13.00
CA ASP A 10 -7.40 -20.09 12.62
C ASP A 10 -7.59 -18.74 13.36
N PRO A 11 -7.34 -17.60 12.70
CA PRO A 11 -7.48 -16.28 13.30
C PRO A 11 -8.93 -15.86 13.53
N ASP A 12 -9.88 -16.49 12.86
CA ASP A 12 -11.30 -16.15 12.94
C ASP A 12 -12.02 -16.86 14.09
N SER A 13 -11.42 -17.93 14.63
CA SER A 13 -12.00 -18.66 15.74
C SER A 13 -12.12 -17.80 17.01
N GLU A 14 -13.23 -17.97 17.73
CA GLU A 14 -13.45 -17.30 19.02
C GLU A 14 -12.40 -17.69 20.06
N GLU A 15 -11.85 -18.92 19.96
CA GLU A 15 -10.79 -19.38 20.86
C GLU A 15 -9.48 -18.62 20.63
N THR A 16 -9.07 -18.44 19.36
CA THR A 16 -7.89 -17.64 19.00
C THR A 16 -8.06 -16.18 19.38
N LYS A 17 -9.21 -15.58 19.08
CA LYS A 17 -9.53 -14.19 19.46
C LYS A 17 -9.46 -14.00 20.98
N LYS A 18 -10.03 -14.92 21.75
CA LYS A 18 -9.95 -14.90 23.21
C LYS A 18 -8.52 -15.04 23.72
N PHE A 19 -7.74 -15.96 23.13
CA PHE A 19 -6.34 -16.14 23.49
C PHE A 19 -5.54 -14.86 23.25
N VAL A 20 -5.68 -14.24 22.07
CA VAL A 20 -5.03 -12.95 21.74
C VAL A 20 -5.44 -11.87 22.74
N GLY A 21 -6.73 -11.76 23.06
CA GLY A 21 -7.24 -10.84 24.08
C GLY A 21 -6.56 -11.05 25.44
N LEU A 22 -6.46 -12.29 25.92
CA LEU A 22 -5.81 -12.61 27.19
C LEU A 22 -4.30 -12.30 27.20
N GLN A 23 -3.60 -12.51 26.08
CA GLN A 23 -2.18 -12.11 25.96
C GLN A 23 -2.01 -10.58 26.02
N ASN A 24 -2.93 -9.84 25.39
CA ASN A 24 -2.95 -8.37 25.45
C ASN A 24 -3.30 -7.86 26.86
N ASP A 25 -4.28 -8.47 27.53
CA ASP A 25 -4.68 -8.13 28.91
C ASP A 25 -3.55 -8.37 29.92
N LEU A 26 -2.65 -9.32 29.66
CA LEU A 26 -1.45 -9.53 30.46
C LEU A 26 -0.35 -8.51 30.14
N SER A 27 -0.07 -8.30 28.86
CA SER A 27 1.10 -7.55 28.40
C SER A 27 0.92 -6.04 28.45
N ILE A 28 -0.26 -5.51 28.09
CA ILE A 28 -0.52 -4.06 28.04
C ILE A 28 -0.37 -3.42 29.44
N PRO A 29 -0.99 -3.94 30.52
CA PRO A 29 -0.80 -3.38 31.86
C PRO A 29 0.65 -3.51 32.36
N TYR A 30 1.31 -4.64 32.03
CA TYR A 30 2.72 -4.83 32.37
C TYR A 30 3.60 -3.76 31.72
N LEU A 31 3.44 -3.52 30.42
CA LEU A 31 4.16 -2.47 29.70
C LEU A 31 3.80 -1.06 30.19
N ALA A 32 2.54 -0.82 30.55
CA ALA A 32 2.07 0.45 31.10
C ALA A 32 2.63 0.74 32.51
N SER A 33 2.97 -0.31 33.27
CA SER A 33 3.56 -0.17 34.62
C SER A 33 4.99 0.37 34.62
N CYS A 34 5.65 0.44 33.46
CA CYS A 34 7.00 0.97 33.34
C CYS A 34 7.04 2.48 33.63
N GLU A 35 7.64 2.86 34.76
CA GLU A 35 7.71 4.25 35.25
C GLU A 35 8.32 5.25 34.27
N VAL A 36 9.18 4.76 33.36
CA VAL A 36 9.86 5.60 32.36
C VAL A 36 9.21 5.56 30.98
N ARG A 37 8.10 4.82 30.79
CA ARG A 37 7.41 4.68 29.49
C ARG A 37 7.06 6.03 28.88
N GLU A 38 6.43 6.93 29.63
CA GLU A 38 6.05 8.25 29.15
C GLU A 38 7.27 9.12 28.82
N LYS A 39 8.35 9.01 29.60
CA LYS A 39 9.61 9.72 29.32
C LYS A 39 10.24 9.21 28.01
N ILE A 40 10.21 7.91 27.77
CA ILE A 40 10.72 7.28 26.55
C ILE A 40 9.85 7.69 25.35
N ASN A 41 8.52 7.56 25.45
CA ASN A 41 7.60 7.95 24.39
C ASN A 41 7.79 9.42 24.03
N LYS A 42 7.80 10.31 25.03
CA LYS A 42 8.06 11.73 24.81
C LYS A 42 9.41 11.97 24.14
N ARG A 43 10.48 11.33 24.62
CA ARG A 43 11.81 11.53 24.04
C ARG A 43 11.90 11.05 22.60
N ILE A 44 11.29 9.91 22.26
CA ILE A 44 11.24 9.40 20.89
C ILE A 44 10.43 10.36 20.01
N THR A 45 9.25 10.79 20.46
CA THR A 45 8.40 11.73 19.72
C THR A 45 9.12 13.06 19.47
N ASP A 46 9.76 13.62 20.49
CA ASP A 46 10.52 14.88 20.37
C ASP A 46 11.69 14.74 19.38
N LEU A 47 12.37 13.58 19.35
CA LEU A 47 13.44 13.30 18.39
C LEU A 47 12.94 13.02 16.97
N TRP A 48 11.72 12.51 16.83
CA TRP A 48 11.10 12.18 15.55
C TRP A 48 10.46 13.41 14.89
N ASN A 49 10.05 14.41 15.68
CA ASN A 49 9.29 15.57 15.21
C ASN A 49 10.17 16.65 14.56
N TYR A 50 10.67 16.36 13.36
CA TYR A 50 11.35 17.31 12.50
C TYR A 50 10.92 17.11 11.03
N PRO A 51 11.00 18.15 10.18
CA PRO A 51 10.68 18.04 8.77
C PRO A 51 11.57 17.03 8.04
N LYS A 52 10.97 16.14 7.26
CA LYS A 52 11.65 15.10 6.46
C LYS A 52 11.31 15.30 5.00
N PHE A 53 12.31 15.17 4.13
CA PHE A 53 12.17 15.33 2.68
C PHE A 53 12.79 14.13 1.97
N GLY A 54 12.09 13.62 0.96
CA GLY A 54 12.66 12.74 -0.05
C GLY A 54 13.48 13.53 -1.06
N CYS A 55 14.27 12.83 -1.87
CA CYS A 55 14.95 13.47 -3.00
C CYS A 55 13.90 13.87 -4.05
N PRO A 56 14.00 15.07 -4.63
CA PRO A 56 13.14 15.43 -5.75
C PRO A 56 13.46 14.57 -6.97
N PHE A 57 12.43 14.12 -7.66
CA PHE A 57 12.52 13.38 -8.92
C PHE A 57 11.61 14.04 -9.96
N LYS A 58 11.96 13.92 -11.24
CA LYS A 58 11.29 14.64 -12.32
C LYS A 58 10.46 13.68 -13.15
N GLU A 59 9.18 13.99 -13.33
CA GLU A 59 8.25 13.24 -14.18
C GLU A 59 7.45 14.21 -15.04
N GLY A 60 7.48 13.99 -16.36
CA GLY A 60 6.91 14.92 -17.33
C GLY A 60 7.41 16.36 -17.12
N LYS A 61 6.48 17.29 -16.88
CA LYS A 61 6.77 18.72 -16.66
C LYS A 61 7.09 19.10 -15.21
N TYR A 62 6.88 18.20 -14.24
CA TYR A 62 6.95 18.53 -12.82
C TYR A 62 8.11 17.82 -12.12
N TYR A 63 8.48 18.37 -10.97
CA TYR A 63 9.25 17.68 -9.95
C TYR A 63 8.33 17.25 -8.82
N TYR A 64 8.63 16.09 -8.24
CA TYR A 64 7.88 15.50 -7.13
C TYR A 64 8.83 15.17 -6.00
N TYR A 65 8.34 15.25 -4.77
CA TYR A 65 9.08 14.80 -3.60
C TYR A 65 8.11 14.45 -2.46
N PHE A 66 8.52 13.52 -1.61
CA PHE A 66 7.80 13.23 -0.38
C PHE A 66 8.23 14.19 0.73
N MET A 67 7.27 14.66 1.52
CA MET A 67 7.54 15.46 2.71
C MET A 67 6.69 15.02 3.90
N ASN A 68 7.29 15.06 5.08
CA ASN A 68 6.60 14.89 6.35
C ASN A 68 6.96 16.05 7.27
N THR A 69 5.97 16.75 7.83
CA THR A 69 6.20 17.91 8.70
C THR A 69 6.81 17.54 10.06
N GLY A 70 6.77 16.26 10.42
CA GLY A 70 7.34 15.74 11.66
C GLY A 70 6.68 14.44 12.07
N LEU A 71 5.38 14.50 12.34
CA LEU A 71 4.60 13.44 12.97
C LEU A 71 3.38 13.02 12.13
N LEU A 72 3.35 13.35 10.83
CA LEU A 72 2.30 12.79 9.97
C LEU A 72 2.48 11.27 9.92
N ASN A 73 1.36 10.54 9.93
CA ASN A 73 1.38 9.07 9.84
C ASN A 73 2.02 8.62 8.53
N GLN A 74 1.69 9.29 7.42
CA GLN A 74 2.26 9.07 6.10
C GLN A 74 2.84 10.37 5.54
N SER A 75 3.95 10.26 4.80
CA SER A 75 4.48 11.39 4.04
C SER A 75 3.53 11.77 2.90
N ILE A 76 3.45 13.07 2.59
CA ILE A 76 2.65 13.61 1.49
C ILE A 76 3.54 13.74 0.26
N LEU A 77 3.02 13.38 -0.91
CA LEU A 77 3.67 13.61 -2.20
C LEU A 77 3.33 15.03 -2.68
N TYR A 78 4.35 15.87 -2.81
CA TYR A 78 4.26 17.22 -3.35
C TYR A 78 4.67 17.27 -4.81
N GLN A 79 4.20 18.29 -5.51
CA GLN A 79 4.49 18.59 -6.92
C GLN A 79 4.91 20.06 -7.07
N GLN A 80 5.90 20.34 -7.92
CA GLN A 80 6.36 21.69 -8.23
C GLN A 80 6.87 21.78 -9.68
N GLU A 81 6.70 22.93 -10.36
CA GLU A 81 7.13 23.09 -11.76
C GLU A 81 8.65 23.22 -11.92
N THR A 82 9.33 23.78 -10.92
CA THR A 82 10.78 23.94 -10.90
C THR A 82 11.32 23.58 -9.52
N LEU A 83 12.61 23.29 -9.40
CA LEU A 83 13.22 22.90 -8.12
C LEU A 83 13.15 23.99 -7.04
N ASP A 84 13.06 25.26 -7.45
CA ASP A 84 12.95 26.42 -6.56
C ASP A 84 11.54 27.05 -6.58
N GLY A 85 10.57 26.37 -7.21
CA GLY A 85 9.20 26.85 -7.36
C GLY A 85 8.33 26.62 -6.11
N GLU A 86 7.11 27.15 -6.14
CA GLU A 86 6.12 26.81 -5.12
C GLU A 86 5.67 25.35 -5.29
N SER A 87 5.58 24.65 -4.16
CA SER A 87 5.12 23.26 -4.10
C SER A 87 3.66 23.16 -3.71
N GLU A 88 2.92 22.28 -4.36
CA GLU A 88 1.54 21.96 -4.04
C GLU A 88 1.39 20.49 -3.64
N GLU A 89 0.41 20.18 -2.80
CA GLU A 89 0.06 18.79 -2.51
C GLU A 89 -0.46 18.11 -3.80
N PHE A 90 0.06 16.91 -4.07
CA PHE A 90 -0.36 16.06 -5.19
C PHE A 90 -1.11 14.83 -4.71
N LEU A 91 -0.58 14.13 -3.69
CA LEU A 91 -1.26 13.03 -3.02
C LEU A 91 -0.97 13.05 -1.52
N ASP A 92 -2.02 13.08 -0.71
CA ASP A 92 -1.93 12.96 0.74
C ASP A 92 -2.61 11.66 1.21
N PRO A 93 -1.84 10.60 1.52
CA PRO A 93 -2.39 9.35 2.02
C PRO A 93 -3.15 9.48 3.35
N ASN A 94 -2.84 10.50 4.16
CA ASN A 94 -3.53 10.73 5.43
C ASN A 94 -4.99 11.18 5.24
N LYS A 95 -5.37 11.64 4.03
CA LYS A 95 -6.77 11.95 3.67
C LYS A 95 -7.54 10.74 3.17
N LEU A 96 -6.86 9.61 2.89
CA LEU A 96 -7.46 8.40 2.34
C LEU A 96 -7.99 7.45 3.42
N SER A 97 -7.53 7.59 4.66
CA SER A 97 -8.12 6.89 5.81
C SER A 97 -8.29 7.80 7.02
N LYS A 98 -9.41 7.64 7.72
CA LYS A 98 -9.69 8.35 8.97
C LYS A 98 -8.79 7.92 10.13
N ASP A 99 -8.30 6.68 10.11
CA ASP A 99 -7.43 6.11 11.15
C ASP A 99 -5.93 6.19 10.80
N GLY A 100 -5.59 6.61 9.58
CA GLY A 100 -4.21 6.70 9.10
C GLY A 100 -3.55 5.34 8.81
N LEU A 101 -4.31 4.25 8.73
CA LEU A 101 -3.82 2.90 8.47
C LEU A 101 -3.70 2.55 6.97
N VAL A 102 -3.99 3.52 6.09
CA VAL A 102 -3.74 3.39 4.65
C VAL A 102 -2.35 3.93 4.32
N SER A 103 -1.54 3.12 3.64
CA SER A 103 -0.20 3.50 3.20
C SER A 103 -0.07 3.39 1.68
N LEU A 104 0.79 4.25 1.12
CA LEU A 104 1.19 4.19 -0.29
C LEU A 104 2.33 3.16 -0.42
N SER A 105 2.13 2.13 -1.23
CA SER A 105 3.05 1.00 -1.37
C SER A 105 3.67 0.89 -2.76
N ILE A 106 2.94 1.32 -3.78
CA ILE A 106 3.33 1.28 -5.20
C ILE A 106 3.04 2.66 -5.77
N TYR A 107 3.93 3.20 -6.60
CA TYR A 107 3.62 4.38 -7.40
C TYR A 107 4.50 4.41 -8.65
N GLU A 108 3.90 4.77 -9.78
CA GLU A 108 4.61 4.92 -11.05
C GLU A 108 3.88 5.93 -11.94
N PHE A 109 4.64 6.81 -12.59
CA PHE A 109 4.11 7.74 -13.60
C PHE A 109 4.11 7.09 -14.99
N SER A 110 3.17 7.49 -15.84
CA SER A 110 3.26 7.17 -17.27
C SER A 110 4.49 7.83 -17.91
N ASP A 111 4.95 7.34 -19.06
CA ASP A 111 6.18 7.82 -19.72
C ASP A 111 6.11 9.32 -20.08
N ASP A 112 4.91 9.83 -20.36
CA ASP A 112 4.63 11.25 -20.59
C ASP A 112 4.34 12.07 -19.31
N GLY A 113 4.18 11.40 -18.16
CA GLY A 113 3.83 12.01 -16.89
C GLY A 113 2.39 12.55 -16.83
N GLU A 114 1.48 12.11 -17.70
CA GLU A 114 0.07 12.52 -17.67
C GLU A 114 -0.76 11.73 -16.66
N TYR A 115 -0.37 10.48 -16.37
CA TYR A 115 -1.01 9.59 -15.42
C TYR A 115 -0.09 9.19 -14.29
N PHE A 116 -0.68 8.94 -13.12
CA PHE A 116 -0.01 8.45 -11.93
C PHE A 116 -0.78 7.25 -11.38
N ALA A 117 -0.20 6.06 -11.53
CA ALA A 117 -0.73 4.85 -10.91
C ALA A 117 -0.18 4.71 -9.50
N TYR A 118 -1.02 4.33 -8.53
CA TYR A 118 -0.60 4.16 -7.15
C TYR A 118 -1.35 3.05 -6.42
N GLY A 119 -0.61 2.27 -5.64
CA GLY A 119 -1.11 1.19 -4.81
C GLY A 119 -1.32 1.63 -3.37
N LEU A 120 -2.47 1.26 -2.81
CA LEU A 120 -2.81 1.48 -1.41
C LEU A 120 -2.88 0.15 -0.68
N SER A 121 -2.16 0.06 0.43
CA SER A 121 -2.26 -1.04 1.41
C SER A 121 -3.03 -0.57 2.64
N GLU A 122 -4.00 -1.38 3.09
CA GLU A 122 -4.81 -1.15 4.29
C GLU A 122 -4.25 -1.97 5.47
N SER A 123 -4.12 -1.35 6.64
CA SER A 123 -3.71 -2.00 7.90
C SER A 123 -2.37 -2.77 7.83
N GLY A 124 -1.49 -2.39 6.89
CA GLY A 124 -0.19 -3.04 6.69
C GLY A 124 -0.28 -4.41 6.01
N SER A 125 -1.41 -4.73 5.38
CA SER A 125 -1.57 -5.93 4.57
C SER A 125 -0.70 -5.86 3.31
N ASP A 126 -0.18 -7.00 2.85
CA ASP A 126 0.50 -7.08 1.55
C ASP A 126 -0.46 -6.90 0.36
N TRP A 127 -1.77 -6.94 0.60
CA TRP A 127 -2.77 -6.66 -0.43
C TRP A 127 -2.84 -5.18 -0.76
N ASN A 128 -2.99 -4.90 -2.05
CA ASN A 128 -3.04 -3.57 -2.60
C ASN A 128 -4.27 -3.39 -3.49
N LYS A 129 -4.76 -2.16 -3.50
CA LYS A 129 -5.65 -1.65 -4.54
C LYS A 129 -4.89 -0.62 -5.36
N ILE A 130 -4.71 -0.86 -6.66
CA ILE A 130 -4.13 0.14 -7.56
C ILE A 130 -5.23 1.08 -8.03
N LYS A 131 -4.96 2.37 -7.96
CA LYS A 131 -5.77 3.46 -8.52
C LYS A 131 -4.95 4.25 -9.52
N VAL A 132 -5.62 4.95 -10.43
CA VAL A 132 -4.97 5.85 -11.39
C VAL A 132 -5.45 7.27 -11.19
N LYS A 133 -4.54 8.23 -11.21
CA LYS A 133 -4.83 9.67 -11.10
C LYS A 133 -4.36 10.40 -12.35
N GLN A 134 -5.19 11.31 -12.86
CA GLN A 134 -4.77 12.27 -13.89
C GLN A 134 -3.93 13.38 -13.26
N VAL A 135 -2.73 13.61 -13.78
CA VAL A 135 -1.78 14.57 -13.19
C VAL A 135 -2.28 16.00 -13.34
N ALA A 136 -2.88 16.34 -14.48
CA ALA A 136 -3.33 17.71 -14.78
C ALA A 136 -4.47 18.19 -13.87
N THR A 137 -5.42 17.30 -13.54
CA THR A 137 -6.59 17.64 -12.72
C THR A 137 -6.45 17.20 -11.26
N LYS A 138 -5.48 16.33 -10.96
CA LYS A 138 -5.30 15.62 -9.68
C LYS A 138 -6.50 14.74 -9.30
N GLU A 139 -7.39 14.46 -10.23
CA GLU A 139 -8.57 13.60 -10.04
C GLU A 139 -8.23 12.13 -10.27
N ASP A 140 -8.82 11.26 -9.45
CA ASP A 140 -8.75 9.81 -9.67
C ASP A 140 -9.66 9.41 -10.83
N LEU A 141 -9.17 8.51 -11.66
CA LEU A 141 -9.97 7.78 -12.62
C LEU A 141 -10.87 6.76 -11.90
N PRO A 142 -11.98 6.33 -12.53
CA PRO A 142 -12.96 5.45 -11.87
C PRO A 142 -12.46 4.02 -11.67
N GLU A 143 -11.43 3.57 -12.40
CA GLU A 143 -10.92 2.21 -12.28
C GLU A 143 -10.16 1.98 -10.97
N ILE A 144 -10.38 0.80 -10.39
CA ILE A 144 -9.69 0.31 -9.20
C ILE A 144 -9.30 -1.14 -9.47
N LEU A 145 -8.02 -1.45 -9.38
CA LEU A 145 -7.51 -2.79 -9.60
C LEU A 145 -7.29 -3.48 -8.25
N GLU A 146 -8.03 -4.54 -7.99
CA GLU A 146 -7.99 -5.29 -6.74
C GLU A 146 -7.14 -6.57 -6.85
N LYS A 147 -6.93 -7.21 -5.69
CA LYS A 147 -6.16 -8.47 -5.53
C LYS A 147 -4.71 -8.36 -6.01
N VAL A 148 -4.16 -7.16 -5.94
CA VAL A 148 -2.75 -6.88 -6.25
C VAL A 148 -1.92 -7.20 -5.01
N LYS A 149 -0.87 -8.00 -5.15
CA LYS A 149 0.05 -8.34 -4.06
C LYS A 149 1.38 -8.73 -4.66
N PHE A 150 2.48 -8.21 -4.11
CA PHE A 150 3.83 -8.42 -4.66
C PHE A 150 3.93 -8.07 -6.15
N SER A 151 3.53 -6.84 -6.48
CA SER A 151 3.47 -6.32 -7.84
C SER A 151 4.18 -4.98 -7.94
N ASP A 152 4.78 -4.72 -9.09
CA ASP A 152 5.12 -3.38 -9.56
C ASP A 152 4.06 -2.86 -10.52
N VAL A 153 4.19 -1.61 -10.96
CA VAL A 153 3.47 -1.06 -12.11
C VAL A 153 4.48 -0.69 -13.18
N SER A 154 4.28 -1.16 -14.40
CA SER A 154 5.15 -0.83 -15.55
C SER A 154 4.33 -0.33 -16.71
N TRP A 155 4.36 0.98 -16.95
CA TRP A 155 3.64 1.60 -18.07
C TRP A 155 4.21 1.19 -19.42
N THR A 156 3.33 1.05 -20.41
CA THR A 156 3.76 1.02 -21.81
C THR A 156 4.06 2.42 -22.29
N HIS A 157 5.08 2.58 -23.14
CA HIS A 157 5.49 3.90 -23.65
C HIS A 157 4.45 4.57 -24.57
N ASP A 158 3.37 3.87 -24.93
CA ASP A 158 2.23 4.48 -25.63
C ASP A 158 1.18 5.06 -24.68
N ASN A 159 1.44 4.99 -23.37
CA ASN A 159 0.65 5.53 -22.25
C ASN A 159 -0.81 5.08 -22.23
N LYS A 160 -1.12 3.95 -22.90
CA LYS A 160 -2.49 3.41 -22.94
C LYS A 160 -2.81 2.51 -21.74
N GLY A 161 -1.82 2.16 -20.94
CA GLY A 161 -1.97 1.19 -19.87
C GLY A 161 -0.63 0.75 -19.29
N PHE A 162 -0.70 -0.23 -18.39
CA PHE A 162 0.46 -0.74 -17.67
C PHE A 162 0.32 -2.22 -17.34
N PHE A 163 1.47 -2.86 -17.15
CA PHE A 163 1.55 -4.20 -16.60
C PHE A 163 1.53 -4.16 -15.08
N TYR A 164 0.86 -5.12 -14.47
CA TYR A 164 0.83 -5.36 -13.03
C TYR A 164 0.55 -6.84 -12.75
N SER A 165 0.84 -7.30 -11.54
CA SER A 165 0.59 -8.66 -11.11
C SER A 165 -0.55 -8.73 -10.07
N ARG A 166 -1.33 -9.81 -10.13
CA ARG A 166 -2.41 -10.07 -9.16
C ARG A 166 -2.61 -11.57 -8.94
N TYR A 167 -3.40 -11.88 -7.92
CA TYR A 167 -3.90 -13.22 -7.64
C TYR A 167 -5.38 -13.31 -8.04
N PRO A 168 -5.70 -13.79 -9.26
CA PRO A 168 -7.09 -13.79 -9.77
C PRO A 168 -8.02 -14.67 -8.92
N ASP A 169 -7.48 -15.79 -8.42
CA ASP A 169 -8.20 -16.81 -7.66
C ASP A 169 -8.35 -16.48 -6.17
N ALA A 170 -7.77 -15.37 -5.70
CA ALA A 170 -7.92 -14.98 -4.30
C ALA A 170 -9.41 -14.76 -3.97
N ALA A 171 -9.77 -14.94 -2.70
CA ALA A 171 -11.14 -14.76 -2.25
C ALA A 171 -11.69 -13.37 -2.60
N SER A 172 -13.01 -13.23 -2.63
CA SER A 172 -13.66 -11.94 -2.91
C SER A 172 -13.36 -10.87 -1.85
N SER A 173 -13.00 -11.30 -0.64
CA SER A 173 -12.49 -10.43 0.43
C SER A 173 -11.07 -10.84 0.75
N VAL A 174 -10.15 -9.89 0.68
CA VAL A 174 -8.75 -10.03 1.08
C VAL A 174 -8.42 -8.84 1.97
N ASP A 175 -8.24 -9.09 3.26
CA ASP A 175 -7.98 -8.04 4.26
C ASP A 175 -6.65 -8.25 4.99
N GLY A 176 -5.94 -9.34 4.71
CA GLY A 176 -4.63 -9.66 5.28
C GLY A 176 -4.71 -10.45 6.58
N HIS A 177 -5.90 -10.77 7.08
CA HIS A 177 -6.07 -11.67 8.22
C HIS A 177 -6.01 -13.14 7.80
N GLU A 178 -6.22 -13.44 6.52
CA GLU A 178 -6.25 -14.81 6.03
C GLU A 178 -4.87 -15.47 6.01
N THR A 179 -4.84 -16.77 6.35
CA THR A 179 -3.63 -17.62 6.28
C THR A 179 -3.57 -18.43 4.97
N THR A 180 -4.42 -18.09 4.00
CA THR A 180 -4.55 -18.83 2.74
C THR A 180 -3.30 -18.62 1.88
N VAL A 181 -2.68 -19.72 1.47
CA VAL A 181 -1.58 -19.69 0.51
C VAL A 181 -2.13 -19.24 -0.84
N GLN A 182 -1.63 -18.10 -1.30
CA GLN A 182 -1.99 -17.56 -2.60
C GLN A 182 -1.17 -18.24 -3.69
N LYS A 183 -1.84 -18.66 -4.76
CA LYS A 183 -1.27 -19.39 -5.90
C LYS A 183 -1.67 -18.72 -7.20
N ASN A 184 -0.99 -19.07 -8.29
CA ASN A 184 -1.25 -18.58 -9.65
C ASN A 184 -1.01 -17.08 -9.79
N HIS A 185 0.10 -16.58 -9.23
CA HIS A 185 0.52 -15.19 -9.47
C HIS A 185 0.65 -14.98 -10.98
N SER A 186 -0.05 -13.98 -11.50
CA SER A 186 -0.19 -13.77 -12.94
C SER A 186 -0.02 -12.30 -13.29
N VAL A 187 0.67 -12.03 -14.40
CA VAL A 187 0.90 -10.69 -14.93
C VAL A 187 -0.25 -10.34 -15.88
N TYR A 188 -0.87 -9.20 -15.65
CA TYR A 188 -1.93 -8.63 -16.44
C TYR A 188 -1.49 -7.31 -17.06
N TYR A 189 -2.14 -6.94 -18.16
CA TYR A 189 -2.10 -5.59 -18.71
C TYR A 189 -3.47 -4.93 -18.50
N HIS A 190 -3.46 -3.81 -17.81
CA HIS A 190 -4.63 -2.95 -17.63
C HIS A 190 -4.58 -1.80 -18.64
N ARG A 191 -5.71 -1.53 -19.31
CA ARG A 191 -5.85 -0.41 -20.24
C ARG A 191 -6.62 0.73 -19.54
N ILE A 192 -6.11 1.94 -19.62
CA ILE A 192 -6.77 3.11 -19.04
C ILE A 192 -8.16 3.34 -19.62
N GLY A 193 -9.11 3.60 -18.73
CA GLY A 193 -10.51 3.84 -19.04
C GLY A 193 -11.33 2.56 -19.23
N THR A 194 -10.84 1.40 -18.77
CA THR A 194 -11.55 0.11 -18.90
C THR A 194 -11.79 -0.52 -17.53
N GLU A 195 -12.75 -1.44 -17.42
CA GLU A 195 -12.93 -2.17 -16.17
C GLU A 195 -11.82 -3.21 -15.96
N GLN A 196 -11.44 -3.51 -14.72
CA GLN A 196 -10.45 -4.55 -14.39
C GLN A 196 -10.83 -5.95 -14.95
N SER A 197 -12.12 -6.17 -15.24
CA SER A 197 -12.63 -7.40 -15.86
C SER A 197 -12.18 -7.56 -17.32
N GLU A 198 -11.77 -6.48 -17.96
CA GLU A 198 -11.27 -6.44 -19.35
C GLU A 198 -9.75 -6.60 -19.44
N ASP A 199 -9.06 -6.67 -18.29
CA ASP A 199 -7.60 -6.81 -18.23
C ASP A 199 -7.10 -8.08 -18.91
N ILE A 200 -6.04 -7.92 -19.69
CA ILE A 200 -5.48 -8.99 -20.52
C ILE A 200 -4.48 -9.79 -19.68
N ILE A 201 -4.65 -11.11 -19.58
CA ILE A 201 -3.61 -11.98 -19.01
C ILE A 201 -2.42 -12.00 -19.97
N CYS A 202 -1.26 -11.55 -19.51
CA CYS A 202 -0.03 -11.51 -20.30
C CYS A 202 0.86 -12.71 -20.00
N VAL A 203 1.02 -13.05 -18.71
CA VAL A 203 1.88 -14.17 -18.27
C VAL A 203 1.18 -14.93 -17.15
N GLN A 204 1.12 -16.25 -17.29
CA GLN A 204 0.70 -17.18 -16.24
C GLN A 204 1.41 -18.53 -16.42
N PHE A 205 1.68 -19.23 -15.31
CA PHE A 205 2.23 -20.58 -15.32
C PHE A 205 1.36 -21.53 -14.48
N PRO A 206 0.22 -22.02 -15.00
CA PRO A 206 -0.69 -22.88 -14.24
C PRO A 206 -0.06 -24.18 -13.74
N ASP A 207 0.94 -24.71 -14.46
CA ASP A 207 1.69 -25.90 -14.07
C ASP A 207 2.72 -25.63 -12.94
N HIS A 208 2.96 -24.36 -12.62
CA HIS A 208 3.84 -23.88 -11.55
C HIS A 208 3.11 -22.87 -10.65
N PRO A 209 2.05 -23.29 -9.95
CA PRO A 209 1.13 -22.40 -9.25
C PRO A 209 1.77 -21.65 -8.07
N ASP A 210 2.93 -22.09 -7.59
CA ASP A 210 3.66 -21.49 -6.46
C ASP A 210 4.74 -20.48 -6.90
N TRP A 211 4.90 -20.23 -8.21
CA TRP A 211 5.84 -19.22 -8.70
C TRP A 211 5.31 -17.81 -8.49
N LEU A 212 6.20 -16.93 -8.02
CA LEU A 212 5.97 -15.49 -7.94
C LEU A 212 6.57 -14.82 -9.17
N LEU A 213 5.70 -14.22 -9.99
CA LEU A 213 6.05 -13.46 -11.20
C LEU A 213 6.22 -11.96 -10.96
#